data_AF-A0A523H6J2-F1
#
_entry.id   AF-A0A523H6J2-F1
#
_cell.length_a   1.000
_cell.length_b   1.000
_cell.length_c   1.000
_cell.angle_alpha   90.00
_cell.angle_beta   90.00
_cell.angle_gamma   90.00
#
_symmetry.space_group_name_H-M   'P 1'
#
loop_
_entity.id
_entity.type
_entity.pdbx_description
1 polymer ?
#
loop_
_entity_poly.entity_id
_entity_poly.type
_entity_poly.pdbx_seq_one_letter_code
_entity_poly.pdbx_strand_id
1 'polypeptide(L)'
;MLKSPITDIEHLKEARNDTPGNAEIMRLLSKLDTFRNGTHKQTVMITSALSGEGKSTISTNIAIASSRNRQRPSLIIDFDLRRPRLHHIFKVDKEPGVVDAVTNQISFQELIKDSGFPNLKIITSGNLNDSPIKIFNAQNIKAFLETASSFYDYIVVDAPPVIPVSDPLIIGKFVDNVILVAKAGETPKRVIKRAVDMIHNVEIEISGIILNNMRNVLPYYYDHKYYGYDYYNYNTNDK
;
A
#
# COMPACT_ATOMS: atom_id res chain seq x y z
N MET A 1 -26.02 -4.42 -7.48
CA MET A 1 -24.78 -4.76 -6.74
C MET A 1 -23.65 -3.98 -7.39
N LEU A 2 -23.38 -2.75 -6.93
CA LEU A 2 -22.41 -1.85 -7.57
C LEU A 2 -20.99 -2.29 -7.21
N LYS A 3 -20.23 -2.76 -8.21
CA LYS A 3 -18.80 -3.05 -8.07
C LYS A 3 -18.07 -1.76 -7.69
N SER A 4 -17.26 -1.82 -6.64
CA SER A 4 -16.28 -0.78 -6.29
C SER A 4 -15.36 -0.53 -7.51
N PRO A 5 -15.32 0.67 -8.11
CA PRO A 5 -14.71 0.88 -9.43
C PRO A 5 -13.17 0.82 -9.50
N ILE A 6 -12.46 0.53 -8.40
CA ILE A 6 -10.99 0.68 -8.31
C ILE A 6 -10.29 -0.64 -7.94
N THR A 7 -11.00 -1.77 -7.97
CA THR A 7 -10.50 -3.04 -7.42
C THR A 7 -10.06 -4.07 -8.48
N ASP A 8 -10.25 -3.79 -9.77
CA ASP A 8 -9.74 -4.69 -10.82
C ASP A 8 -8.34 -4.26 -11.25
N ILE A 9 -7.36 -5.11 -10.98
CA ILE A 9 -5.97 -4.83 -11.34
C ILE A 9 -5.79 -4.73 -12.86
N GLU A 10 -6.66 -5.36 -13.67
CA GLU A 10 -6.61 -5.21 -15.13
C GLU A 10 -6.95 -3.78 -15.55
N HIS A 11 -7.91 -3.14 -14.89
CA HIS A 11 -8.18 -1.71 -15.13
C HIS A 11 -6.97 -0.85 -14.78
N LEU A 12 -6.22 -1.19 -13.73
CA LEU A 12 -4.97 -0.48 -13.42
C LEU A 12 -3.89 -0.75 -14.46
N LYS A 13 -3.89 -1.91 -15.12
CA LYS A 13 -2.93 -2.19 -16.19
C LYS A 13 -3.15 -1.30 -17.42
N GLU A 14 -4.42 -1.07 -17.75
CA GLU A 14 -4.87 -0.30 -18.92
C GLU A 14 -5.12 1.19 -18.62
N ALA A 15 -5.16 1.57 -17.35
CA ALA A 15 -5.45 2.93 -16.93
C ALA A 15 -4.44 3.93 -17.51
N ARG A 16 -4.97 5.00 -18.10
CA ARG A 16 -4.16 6.12 -18.59
C ARG A 16 -3.52 6.88 -17.42
N ASN A 17 -2.35 7.44 -17.66
CA ASN A 17 -1.57 8.18 -16.66
C ASN A 17 -2.20 9.51 -16.23
N ASP A 18 -3.19 10.02 -16.95
CA ASP A 18 -3.79 11.36 -16.83
C ASP A 18 -5.13 11.38 -16.07
N THR A 19 -5.36 10.41 -15.18
CA THR A 19 -6.56 10.44 -14.32
C THR A 19 -6.36 11.28 -13.06
N PRO A 20 -7.41 11.93 -12.52
CA PRO A 20 -7.31 12.68 -11.26
C PRO A 20 -6.83 11.83 -10.07
N GLY A 21 -7.21 10.54 -10.03
CA GLY A 21 -6.72 9.61 -9.01
C GLY A 21 -5.21 9.38 -9.12
N ASN A 22 -4.69 9.22 -10.34
CA ASN A 22 -3.25 9.10 -10.57
C ASN A 22 -2.52 10.39 -10.22
N ALA A 23 -3.09 11.56 -10.54
CA ALA A 23 -2.49 12.85 -10.18
C ALA A 23 -2.32 13.03 -8.65
N GLU A 24 -3.32 12.63 -7.85
CA GLU A 24 -3.20 12.65 -6.39
C GLU A 24 -2.15 11.66 -5.86
N ILE A 25 -2.07 10.45 -6.43
CA ILE A 25 -1.01 9.48 -6.09
C ILE A 25 0.37 10.04 -6.45
N MET A 26 0.52 10.67 -7.61
CA MET A 26 1.78 11.30 -8.02
C MET A 26 2.16 12.46 -7.11
N ARG A 27 1.18 13.25 -6.66
CA ARG A 27 1.41 14.32 -5.67
C ARG A 27 1.87 13.75 -4.33
N LEU A 28 1.29 12.63 -3.90
CA LEU A 28 1.74 11.92 -2.70
C LEU A 28 3.19 11.43 -2.86
N LEU A 29 3.52 10.76 -3.97
CA LEU A 29 4.89 10.28 -4.23
C LEU A 29 5.91 11.42 -4.16
N SER A 30 5.63 12.57 -4.80
CA SER A 30 6.53 13.73 -4.75
C SER A 30 6.74 14.28 -3.34
N LYS A 31 5.69 14.26 -2.49
CA LYS A 31 5.85 14.64 -1.07
C LYS A 31 6.75 13.66 -0.34
N LEU A 32 6.54 12.35 -0.54
CA LEU A 32 7.33 11.31 0.11
C LEU A 32 8.81 11.36 -0.29
N ASP A 33 9.11 11.66 -1.56
CA ASP A 33 10.50 11.83 -2.03
C ASP A 33 11.20 13.02 -1.34
N THR A 34 10.45 14.09 -1.03
CA THR A 34 11.02 15.31 -0.43
C THR A 34 11.53 15.07 0.98
N PHE A 35 10.96 14.10 1.71
CA PHE A 35 11.34 13.82 3.10
C PHE A 35 12.74 13.19 3.26
N ARG A 36 13.39 12.69 2.19
CA ARG A 36 14.71 12.02 2.29
C ARG A 36 15.91 12.76 1.68
N ASN A 37 15.80 14.05 1.32
CA ASN A 37 16.96 14.86 0.90
C ASN A 37 17.89 14.17 -0.14
N GLY A 38 17.34 13.44 -1.12
CA GLY A 38 18.11 12.94 -2.26
C GLY A 38 18.61 11.49 -2.21
N THR A 39 18.23 10.65 -1.24
CA THR A 39 18.49 9.20 -1.36
C THR A 39 17.56 8.55 -2.39
N HIS A 40 18.10 7.72 -3.29
CA HIS A 40 17.32 7.02 -4.32
C HIS A 40 16.42 5.90 -3.75
N LYS A 41 16.73 5.41 -2.54
CA LYS A 41 16.02 4.30 -1.89
C LYS A 41 15.00 4.77 -0.87
N GLN A 42 13.84 4.11 -0.85
CA GLN A 42 12.74 4.47 0.01
C GLN A 42 11.87 3.27 0.39
N THR A 43 11.57 3.15 1.68
CA THR A 43 10.60 2.17 2.23
C THR A 43 9.42 2.91 2.84
N VAL A 44 8.21 2.57 2.41
CA VAL A 44 6.97 3.22 2.82
C VAL A 44 6.01 2.18 3.35
N MET A 45 5.65 2.29 4.63
CA MET A 45 4.59 1.48 5.22
C MET A 45 3.25 2.18 5.10
N ILE A 46 2.25 1.44 4.61
CA ILE A 46 0.86 1.86 4.61
C ILE A 46 0.11 1.03 5.65
N THR A 47 -0.49 1.72 6.61
CA THR A 47 -1.34 1.11 7.64
C THR A 47 -2.66 1.87 7.72
N SER A 48 -3.56 1.45 8.60
CA SER A 48 -4.84 2.09 8.83
C SER A 48 -5.23 1.97 10.30
N ALA A 49 -6.22 2.71 10.75
CA ALA A 49 -6.69 2.61 12.13
C ALA A 49 -7.45 1.29 12.36
N LEU A 50 -8.30 0.90 11.41
CA LEU A 50 -9.20 -0.25 11.43
C LEU A 50 -9.15 -1.03 10.11
N SER A 51 -9.66 -2.26 10.14
CA SER A 51 -9.79 -3.10 8.94
C SER A 51 -10.76 -2.48 7.94
N GLY A 52 -10.47 -2.59 6.64
CA GLY A 52 -11.40 -2.21 5.57
C GLY A 52 -11.33 -0.74 5.12
N GLU A 53 -10.30 0.00 5.54
CA GLU A 53 -10.14 1.43 5.16
C GLU A 53 -9.48 1.63 3.79
N GLY A 54 -9.05 0.55 3.13
CA GLY A 54 -8.49 0.57 1.78
C GLY A 54 -6.97 0.66 1.71
N LYS A 55 -6.25 0.44 2.83
CA LYS A 55 -4.78 0.40 2.88
C LYS A 55 -4.15 -0.43 1.75
N SER A 56 -4.58 -1.67 1.51
CA SER A 56 -4.01 -2.53 0.47
C SER A 56 -4.23 -1.96 -0.93
N THR A 57 -5.38 -1.34 -1.19
CA THR A 57 -5.65 -0.65 -2.46
C THR A 57 -4.72 0.55 -2.64
N ILE A 58 -4.51 1.34 -1.59
CA ILE A 58 -3.59 2.48 -1.62
C ILE A 58 -2.14 1.99 -1.80
N SER A 59 -1.72 0.95 -1.08
CA SER A 59 -0.40 0.31 -1.21
C SER A 59 -0.14 -0.12 -2.66
N THR A 60 -1.08 -0.86 -3.27
CA THR A 60 -1.00 -1.28 -4.67
C THR A 60 -0.85 -0.10 -5.62
N ASN A 61 -1.67 0.93 -5.46
CA ASN A 61 -1.63 2.11 -6.33
C ASN A 61 -0.31 2.89 -6.21
N ILE A 62 0.21 3.08 -5.00
CA ILE A 62 1.51 3.72 -4.76
C ILE A 62 2.63 2.92 -5.41
N ALA A 63 2.62 1.59 -5.24
CA ALA A 63 3.65 0.72 -5.80
C ALA A 63 3.66 0.74 -7.34
N ILE A 64 2.48 0.67 -7.96
CA ILE A 64 2.31 0.77 -9.41
C ILE A 64 2.76 2.14 -9.93
N ALA A 65 2.37 3.22 -9.27
CA ALA A 65 2.75 4.57 -9.70
C ALA A 65 4.26 4.79 -9.59
N SER A 66 4.91 4.29 -8.53
CA SER A 66 6.37 4.31 -8.42
C SER A 66 7.03 3.52 -9.55
N SER A 67 6.57 2.30 -9.82
CA SER A 67 7.20 1.42 -10.79
C SER A 67 7.01 1.89 -12.24
N ARG A 68 5.81 2.38 -12.57
CA ARG A 68 5.45 2.79 -13.94
C ARG A 68 5.84 4.23 -14.24
N ASN A 69 5.44 5.17 -13.38
CA ASN A 69 5.59 6.59 -13.68
C ASN A 69 6.98 7.11 -13.32
N ARG A 70 7.63 6.54 -12.31
CA ARG A 70 9.00 6.90 -11.91
C ARG A 70 10.05 5.91 -12.39
N GLN A 71 9.65 4.78 -13.00
CA GLN A 71 10.55 3.75 -13.53
C GLN A 71 11.52 3.19 -12.48
N ARG A 72 11.13 3.20 -11.20
CA ARG A 72 11.96 2.69 -10.11
C ARG A 72 11.77 1.19 -9.93
N PRO A 73 12.84 0.39 -9.73
CA PRO A 73 12.75 -0.97 -9.24
C PRO A 73 11.97 -0.99 -7.92
N SER A 74 10.74 -1.46 -7.98
CA SER A 74 9.77 -1.38 -6.89
C SER A 74 9.37 -2.78 -6.42
N LEU A 75 9.13 -2.89 -5.12
CA LEU A 75 8.65 -4.10 -4.49
C LEU A 75 7.46 -3.76 -3.58
N ILE A 76 6.36 -4.50 -3.71
CA ILE A 76 5.26 -4.46 -2.74
C ILE A 76 5.26 -5.73 -1.90
N ILE A 77 5.08 -5.58 -0.58
CA ILE A 77 5.16 -6.67 0.38
C ILE A 77 3.89 -6.71 1.24
N ASP A 78 3.24 -7.88 1.31
CA ASP A 78 2.07 -8.11 2.17
C ASP A 78 2.53 -8.55 3.57
N PHE A 79 2.59 -7.60 4.50
CA PHE A 79 2.87 -7.86 5.92
C PHE A 79 1.59 -8.02 6.75
N ASP A 80 0.39 -7.92 6.16
CA ASP A 80 -0.87 -8.21 6.85
C ASP A 80 -1.13 -9.72 6.88
N LEU A 81 -0.42 -10.44 7.75
CA LEU A 81 -0.54 -11.90 7.87
C LEU A 81 -1.93 -12.35 8.32
N ARG A 82 -2.72 -11.46 8.92
CA ARG A 82 -4.02 -11.80 9.51
C ARG A 82 -5.13 -11.74 8.48
N ARG A 83 -5.06 -10.77 7.55
CA ARG A 83 -6.01 -10.60 6.46
C ARG A 83 -5.27 -10.24 5.18
N PRO A 84 -4.41 -11.14 4.66
CA PRO A 84 -3.60 -10.85 3.48
C PRO A 84 -4.49 -10.62 2.26
N ARG A 85 -4.14 -9.64 1.44
CA ARG A 85 -4.96 -9.21 0.29
C ARG A 85 -4.19 -9.13 -1.01
N LEU A 86 -2.87 -8.93 -0.97
CA LEU A 86 -2.12 -8.63 -2.20
C LEU A 86 -2.12 -9.79 -3.18
N HIS A 87 -2.03 -11.03 -2.71
CA HIS A 87 -2.11 -12.21 -3.58
C HIS A 87 -3.42 -12.26 -4.41
N HIS A 88 -4.56 -11.89 -3.81
CA HIS A 88 -5.82 -11.77 -4.54
C HIS A 88 -5.83 -10.59 -5.51
N ILE A 89 -5.30 -9.43 -5.10
CA ILE A 89 -5.24 -8.22 -5.94
C ILE A 89 -4.39 -8.49 -7.19
N PHE A 90 -3.21 -9.08 -7.01
CA PHE A 90 -2.24 -9.36 -8.08
C PHE A 90 -2.48 -10.69 -8.81
N LYS A 91 -3.46 -11.49 -8.37
CA LYS A 91 -3.77 -12.81 -8.94
C LYS A 91 -2.54 -13.74 -9.00
N VAL A 92 -1.78 -13.76 -7.91
CA VAL A 92 -0.59 -14.62 -7.74
C VAL A 92 -0.82 -15.61 -6.59
N ASP A 93 -0.05 -16.69 -6.59
CA ASP A 93 -0.10 -17.65 -5.49
C ASP A 93 0.27 -17.00 -4.15
N LYS A 94 -0.38 -17.43 -3.07
CA LYS A 94 -0.14 -16.88 -1.73
C LYS A 94 1.18 -17.34 -1.13
N GLU A 95 1.66 -18.53 -1.49
CA GLU A 95 2.91 -19.15 -1.02
C GLU A 95 3.94 -19.25 -2.16
N PRO A 96 5.24 -19.27 -1.86
CA PRO A 96 5.86 -18.88 -0.58
C PRO A 96 5.75 -17.35 -0.36
N GLY A 97 5.93 -16.87 0.87
CA GLY A 97 5.89 -15.44 1.20
C GLY A 97 6.66 -15.05 2.46
N VAL A 98 6.33 -13.90 3.04
CA VAL A 98 7.06 -13.32 4.21
C VAL A 98 7.22 -14.32 5.35
N VAL A 99 6.17 -15.09 5.67
CA VAL A 99 6.21 -16.12 6.71
C VAL A 99 7.28 -17.17 6.43
N ASP A 100 7.33 -17.66 5.19
CA ASP A 100 8.23 -18.76 4.79
C ASP A 100 9.71 -18.36 4.83
N ALA A 101 10.00 -17.08 4.57
CA ALA A 101 11.35 -16.51 4.72
C ALA A 101 11.89 -16.68 6.15
N VAL A 102 11.00 -16.54 7.13
CA VAL A 102 11.34 -16.52 8.55
C VAL A 102 11.28 -17.92 9.16
N THR A 103 10.35 -18.77 8.72
CA THR A 103 10.12 -20.09 9.33
C THR A 103 10.79 -21.25 8.59
N ASN A 104 10.90 -21.18 7.26
CA ASN A 104 11.21 -22.32 6.41
C ASN A 104 12.57 -22.20 5.71
N GLN A 105 13.39 -21.21 6.10
CA GLN A 105 14.71 -20.93 5.50
C GLN A 105 14.66 -20.76 3.96
N ILE A 106 13.55 -20.27 3.43
CA ILE A 106 13.43 -19.95 2.00
C ILE A 106 14.24 -18.68 1.70
N SER A 107 15.03 -18.69 0.63
CA SER A 107 15.81 -17.52 0.25
C SER A 107 14.92 -16.36 -0.19
N PHE A 108 15.38 -15.11 0.00
CA PHE A 108 14.61 -13.92 -0.37
C PHE A 108 14.18 -13.94 -1.84
N GLN A 109 15.04 -14.44 -2.73
CA GLN A 109 14.79 -14.51 -4.18
C GLN A 109 13.64 -15.44 -4.54
N GLU A 110 13.47 -16.54 -3.82
CA GLU A 110 12.40 -17.52 -4.05
C GLU A 110 11.01 -16.97 -3.67
N LEU A 111 10.95 -15.91 -2.86
CA LEU A 111 9.70 -15.28 -2.45
C LEU A 111 9.15 -14.33 -3.54
N ILE A 112 10.01 -13.90 -4.46
CA ILE A 112 9.74 -12.82 -5.40
C ILE A 112 8.86 -13.34 -6.53
N LYS A 113 7.68 -12.74 -6.68
CA LYS A 113 6.72 -13.06 -7.73
C LYS A 113 6.60 -11.92 -8.71
N ASP A 114 6.25 -12.26 -9.95
CA ASP A 114 5.89 -11.26 -10.94
C ASP A 114 4.53 -10.64 -10.60
N SER A 115 4.45 -9.31 -10.64
CA SER A 115 3.21 -8.58 -10.35
C SER A 115 2.33 -8.39 -11.59
N GLY A 116 2.87 -8.64 -12.79
CA GLY A 116 2.26 -8.25 -14.07
C GLY A 116 2.46 -6.77 -14.42
N PHE A 117 3.28 -6.03 -13.67
CA PHE A 117 3.61 -4.63 -13.90
C PHE A 117 5.12 -4.46 -14.13
N PRO A 118 5.53 -3.67 -15.14
CA PRO A 118 6.94 -3.33 -15.33
C PRO A 118 7.55 -2.71 -14.06
N ASN A 119 8.77 -3.12 -13.74
CA ASN A 119 9.55 -2.67 -12.58
C ASN A 119 8.88 -2.88 -11.21
N LEU A 120 7.81 -3.68 -11.12
CA LEU A 120 7.17 -4.00 -9.86
C LEU A 120 7.21 -5.50 -9.61
N LYS A 121 7.74 -5.89 -8.46
CA LYS A 121 7.65 -7.26 -7.94
C LYS A 121 6.78 -7.29 -6.70
N ILE A 122 6.33 -8.49 -6.33
CA ILE A 122 5.50 -8.72 -5.16
C ILE A 122 6.07 -9.84 -4.31
N ILE A 123 6.05 -9.64 -2.99
CA ILE A 123 6.15 -10.71 -2.00
C ILE A 123 4.83 -10.76 -1.24
N THR A 124 4.19 -11.93 -1.23
CA THR A 124 2.93 -12.17 -0.52
C THR A 124 3.18 -12.51 0.94
N SER A 125 2.13 -12.62 1.75
CA SER A 125 2.25 -12.94 3.17
C SER A 125 2.84 -14.33 3.43
N GLY A 126 2.65 -15.27 2.49
CA GLY A 126 2.81 -16.69 2.78
C GLY A 126 1.65 -17.19 3.63
N ASN A 127 1.72 -18.43 4.09
CA ASN A 127 0.67 -19.05 4.89
C ASN A 127 1.07 -19.15 6.35
N LEU A 128 0.20 -18.65 7.21
CA LEU A 128 0.44 -18.59 8.64
C LEU A 128 -0.06 -19.88 9.27
N ASN A 129 0.78 -20.92 9.28
CA ASN A 129 0.47 -22.21 9.90
C ASN A 129 0.74 -22.21 11.42
N ASP A 130 1.70 -21.39 11.89
CA ASP A 130 2.10 -21.24 13.29
C ASP A 130 1.66 -19.89 13.90
N SER A 131 1.77 -19.75 15.23
CA SER A 131 1.44 -18.49 15.92
C SER A 131 2.28 -17.30 15.41
N PRO A 132 1.66 -16.19 14.95
CA PRO A 132 2.35 -15.06 14.31
C PRO A 132 3.39 -14.37 15.21
N ILE A 133 3.31 -14.57 16.53
CA ILE A 133 4.18 -13.95 17.53
C ILE A 133 5.65 -14.35 17.35
N LYS A 134 5.95 -15.56 16.85
CA LYS A 134 7.34 -16.02 16.64
C LYS A 134 7.98 -15.41 15.39
N ILE A 135 7.18 -15.01 14.41
CA ILE A 135 7.65 -14.54 13.09
C ILE A 135 7.98 -13.04 13.15
N PHE A 136 7.16 -12.27 13.89
CA PHE A 136 7.24 -10.82 14.00
C PHE A 136 8.14 -10.34 15.13
N ASN A 137 9.39 -10.82 15.18
CA ASN A 137 10.40 -10.16 16.00
C ASN A 137 11.07 -9.03 15.19
N ALA A 138 11.52 -7.99 15.89
CA ALA A 138 12.08 -6.79 15.28
C ALA A 138 13.35 -7.06 14.43
N GLN A 139 14.17 -8.04 14.81
CA GLN A 139 15.42 -8.36 14.13
C GLN A 139 15.17 -9.01 12.77
N ASN A 140 14.22 -9.94 12.70
CA ASN A 140 13.84 -10.61 11.45
C ASN A 140 13.23 -9.61 10.46
N ILE A 141 12.33 -8.74 10.92
CA ILE A 141 11.71 -7.71 10.08
C ILE A 141 12.77 -6.74 9.55
N LYS A 142 13.69 -6.29 10.41
CA LYS A 142 14.79 -5.42 10.02
C LYS A 142 15.66 -6.08 8.95
N ALA A 143 16.14 -7.29 9.18
CA ALA A 143 16.99 -8.01 8.23
C ALA A 143 16.28 -8.27 6.90
N PHE A 144 14.98 -8.58 6.93
CA PHE A 144 14.17 -8.78 5.74
C PHE A 144 14.03 -7.49 4.92
N LEU A 145 13.72 -6.35 5.55
CA LEU A 145 13.61 -5.06 4.87
C LEU A 145 14.96 -4.54 4.37
N GLU A 146 16.05 -4.77 5.12
CA GLU A 146 17.42 -4.48 4.67
C GLU A 146 17.78 -5.27 3.41
N THR A 147 17.47 -6.57 3.40
CA THR A 147 17.64 -7.44 2.22
C THR A 147 16.80 -6.94 1.05
N ALA A 148 15.53 -6.61 1.26
CA ALA A 148 14.70 -6.03 0.21
C ALA A 148 15.31 -4.74 -0.36
N SER A 149 15.85 -3.88 0.51
CA SER A 149 16.45 -2.60 0.13
C SER A 149 17.76 -2.76 -0.65
N SER A 150 18.42 -3.91 -0.61
CA SER A 150 19.59 -4.15 -1.46
C SER A 150 19.21 -4.39 -2.93
N PHE A 151 17.99 -4.86 -3.20
CA PHE A 151 17.52 -5.20 -4.55
C PHE A 151 16.56 -4.18 -5.16
N TYR A 152 15.83 -3.42 -4.34
CA TYR A 152 14.79 -2.50 -4.79
C TYR A 152 15.01 -1.08 -4.25
N ASP A 153 14.66 -0.11 -5.07
CA ASP A 153 14.75 1.31 -4.74
C ASP A 153 13.48 1.82 -4.06
N TYR A 154 12.33 1.20 -4.31
CA TYR A 154 11.07 1.62 -3.70
C TYR A 154 10.29 0.44 -3.15
N ILE A 155 10.20 0.36 -1.82
CA ILE A 155 9.54 -0.73 -1.12
C ILE A 155 8.25 -0.20 -0.50
N VAL A 156 7.13 -0.82 -0.85
CA VAL A 156 5.82 -0.55 -0.26
C VAL A 156 5.44 -1.71 0.65
N VAL A 157 5.22 -1.43 1.92
CA VAL A 157 4.80 -2.41 2.92
C VAL A 157 3.32 -2.22 3.24
N ASP A 158 2.48 -3.18 2.84
CA ASP A 158 1.07 -3.25 3.25
C ASP A 158 0.98 -3.90 4.63
N ALA A 159 0.74 -3.10 5.67
CA ALA A 159 0.70 -3.55 7.05
C ALA A 159 -0.74 -3.79 7.53
N PRO A 160 -0.98 -4.57 8.60
CA PRO A 160 -2.30 -4.66 9.21
C PRO A 160 -2.72 -3.32 9.86
N PRO A 161 -3.99 -3.16 10.28
CA PRO A 161 -4.43 -1.97 11.01
C PRO A 161 -3.80 -1.87 12.40
N VAL A 162 -3.47 -0.66 12.86
CA VAL A 162 -2.66 -0.41 14.06
C VAL A 162 -3.42 -0.58 15.39
N ILE A 163 -4.73 -0.36 15.43
CA ILE A 163 -5.50 -0.50 16.68
C ILE A 163 -5.64 -1.95 17.13
N PRO A 164 -6.02 -2.91 16.27
CA PRO A 164 -6.26 -4.26 16.74
C PRO A 164 -4.98 -5.06 16.98
N VAL A 165 -3.82 -4.66 16.42
CA VAL A 165 -2.61 -5.47 16.42
C VAL A 165 -1.34 -4.60 16.47
N SER A 166 -0.26 -5.13 17.06
CA SER A 166 1.00 -4.41 17.28
C SER A 166 1.99 -4.50 16.12
N ASP A 167 1.77 -5.39 15.16
CA ASP A 167 2.67 -5.65 14.03
C ASP A 167 3.13 -4.35 13.30
N PRO A 168 2.25 -3.38 12.99
CA PRO A 168 2.65 -2.14 12.32
C PRO A 168 3.58 -1.26 13.17
N LEU A 169 3.48 -1.34 14.49
CA LEU A 169 4.34 -0.58 15.42
C LEU A 169 5.77 -1.13 15.47
N ILE A 170 5.96 -2.40 15.07
CA ILE A 170 7.28 -3.01 14.95
C ILE A 170 7.86 -2.70 13.57
N ILE A 171 7.08 -2.92 12.51
CA ILE A 171 7.48 -2.63 11.12
C ILE A 171 7.85 -1.16 10.96
N GLY A 172 7.04 -0.25 11.49
CA GLY A 172 7.20 1.19 11.30
C GLY A 172 8.52 1.77 11.84
N LYS A 173 9.25 1.04 12.70
CA LYS A 173 10.59 1.42 13.17
C LYS A 173 11.68 1.21 12.11
N PHE A 174 11.40 0.45 11.06
CA PHE A 174 12.36 0.02 10.05
C PHE A 174 11.99 0.51 8.64
N VAL A 175 11.08 1.48 8.55
CA VAL A 175 10.67 2.10 7.28
C VAL A 175 10.95 3.59 7.32
N ASP A 176 11.11 4.21 6.15
CA ASP A 176 11.42 5.63 6.07
C ASP A 176 10.18 6.51 6.23
N ASN A 177 9.03 5.99 5.81
CA ASN A 177 7.78 6.74 5.85
C ASN A 177 6.63 5.85 6.32
N VAL A 178 5.77 6.42 7.17
CA VAL A 178 4.51 5.79 7.58
C VAL A 178 3.35 6.63 7.11
N ILE A 179 2.45 6.00 6.36
CA ILE A 179 1.19 6.62 5.96
C ILE A 179 0.03 5.90 6.66
N LEU A 180 -0.81 6.70 7.31
CA LEU A 180 -2.05 6.23 7.91
C LEU A 180 -3.22 6.47 6.96
N VAL A 181 -3.94 5.41 6.60
CA VAL A 181 -5.16 5.49 5.81
C VAL A 181 -6.37 5.53 6.73
N ALA A 182 -7.31 6.44 6.46
CA ALA A 182 -8.60 6.51 7.13
C ALA A 182 -9.72 6.60 6.08
N LYS A 183 -10.87 5.98 6.39
CA LYS A 183 -12.02 5.98 5.47
C LYS A 183 -12.93 7.17 5.74
N ALA A 184 -13.07 8.04 4.75
CA ALA A 184 -13.90 9.24 4.84
C ALA A 184 -15.35 8.86 5.13
N GLY A 185 -15.99 9.59 6.05
CA GLY A 185 -17.40 9.41 6.41
C GLY A 185 -17.69 8.19 7.28
N GLU A 186 -16.72 7.30 7.47
CA GLU A 186 -16.89 6.07 8.26
C GLU A 186 -15.97 6.02 9.48
N THR A 187 -14.69 6.38 9.34
CA THR A 187 -13.74 6.30 10.44
C THR A 187 -13.90 7.50 11.39
N PRO A 188 -14.29 7.30 12.66
CA PRO A 188 -14.46 8.42 13.58
C PRO A 188 -13.13 9.10 13.89
N LYS A 189 -13.12 10.45 13.99
CA LYS A 189 -11.91 11.23 14.33
C LYS A 189 -11.19 10.72 15.59
N ARG A 190 -11.94 10.29 16.63
CA ARG A 190 -11.37 9.72 17.86
C ARG A 190 -10.57 8.44 17.63
N VAL A 191 -10.98 7.64 16.64
CA VAL A 191 -10.31 6.39 16.26
C VAL A 191 -9.01 6.71 15.53
N ILE A 192 -9.04 7.67 14.60
CA ILE A 192 -7.84 8.17 13.91
C ILE A 192 -6.85 8.73 14.94
N LYS A 193 -7.31 9.56 15.89
CA LYS A 193 -6.46 10.11 16.95
C LYS A 193 -5.80 9.00 17.78
N ARG A 194 -6.56 7.98 18.19
CA ARG A 194 -5.99 6.83 18.91
C ARG A 194 -4.91 6.11 18.11
N ALA A 195 -5.11 5.92 16.81
CA ALA A 195 -4.11 5.32 15.94
C ALA A 195 -2.82 6.17 15.87
N VAL A 196 -2.96 7.49 15.72
CA VAL A 196 -1.84 8.44 15.75
C VAL A 196 -1.10 8.36 17.08
N ASP A 197 -1.83 8.42 18.20
CA ASP A 197 -1.24 8.35 19.55
C ASP A 197 -0.46 7.04 19.74
N MET A 198 -1.00 5.90 19.28
CA MET A 198 -0.31 4.60 19.37
C MET A 198 1.00 4.55 18.57
N ILE A 199 1.03 5.16 17.38
CA ILE A 199 2.21 5.22 16.51
C ILE A 199 3.26 6.17 17.11
N HIS A 200 2.85 7.36 17.54
CA HIS A 200 3.77 8.34 18.14
C HIS A 200 4.35 7.86 19.49
N ASN A 201 3.58 7.12 20.29
CA ASN A 201 4.05 6.59 21.58
C ASN A 201 5.23 5.60 21.45
N VAL A 202 5.49 5.07 20.26
CA VAL A 202 6.65 4.22 19.97
C VAL A 202 7.71 4.93 19.11
N GLU A 203 7.67 6.27 19.10
CA GLU A 203 8.63 7.17 18.44
C GLU A 203 8.67 7.02 16.91
N ILE A 204 7.53 6.70 16.30
CA ILE A 204 7.37 6.64 14.85
C ILE A 204 6.64 7.89 14.37
N GLU A 205 7.24 8.60 13.41
CA GLU A 205 6.62 9.76 12.76
C GLU A 205 5.68 9.33 11.64
N ILE A 206 4.52 9.98 11.54
CA ILE A 206 3.56 9.77 10.45
C ILE A 206 3.83 10.81 9.36
N SER A 207 4.37 10.37 8.23
CA SER A 207 4.65 11.23 7.06
C SER A 207 3.39 11.81 6.43
N GLY A 208 2.22 11.18 6.66
CA GLY A 208 0.94 11.73 6.23
C GLY A 208 -0.27 10.84 6.51
N ILE A 209 -1.45 11.42 6.36
CA ILE A 209 -2.73 10.71 6.45
C ILE A 209 -3.44 10.79 5.09
N ILE A 210 -3.91 9.65 4.60
CA ILE A 210 -4.75 9.56 3.39
C ILE A 210 -6.19 9.35 3.80
N LEU A 211 -7.07 10.24 3.36
CA LEU A 211 -8.51 10.05 3.42
C LEU A 211 -8.99 9.34 2.16
N ASN A 212 -9.36 8.07 2.32
CA ASN A 212 -9.89 7.24 1.25
C ASN A 212 -11.42 7.33 1.16
N ASN A 213 -12.02 6.96 0.03
CA ASN A 213 -13.48 6.98 -0.23
C ASN A 213 -14.14 8.37 -0.16
N MET A 214 -13.38 9.43 -0.46
CA MET A 214 -13.87 10.82 -0.41
C MET A 214 -15.06 11.12 -1.32
N ARG A 215 -15.24 10.40 -2.45
CA ARG A 215 -16.39 10.57 -3.35
C ARG A 215 -17.74 10.36 -2.64
N ASN A 216 -17.78 9.53 -1.61
CA ASN A 216 -19.00 9.27 -0.84
C ASN A 216 -19.33 10.40 0.15
N VAL A 217 -18.37 11.27 0.47
CA VAL A 217 -18.49 12.32 1.48
C VAL A 217 -18.57 13.71 0.86
N LEU A 218 -17.81 13.95 -0.21
CA LEU A 218 -17.75 15.21 -0.92
C LEU A 218 -18.10 15.05 -2.41
N PRO A 219 -19.29 14.51 -2.76
CA PRO A 219 -19.64 14.25 -4.16
C PRO A 219 -19.54 15.51 -5.04
N TYR A 220 -19.90 16.68 -4.51
CA TYR A 220 -19.83 17.97 -5.22
C TYR A 220 -18.41 18.49 -5.47
N TYR A 221 -17.44 18.13 -4.63
CA TYR A 221 -16.03 18.54 -4.79
C TYR A 221 -15.29 17.64 -5.80
N TYR A 222 -15.82 16.44 -6.01
CA TYR A 222 -15.39 15.51 -7.06
C TYR A 222 -16.34 15.51 -8.27
N ASP A 223 -17.34 16.40 -8.31
CA ASP A 223 -18.20 16.59 -9.47
C ASP A 223 -17.37 17.35 -10.52
N HIS A 224 -16.98 16.62 -11.56
CA HIS A 224 -15.92 16.95 -12.51
C HIS A 224 -16.17 18.20 -13.36
N LYS A 225 -17.27 18.93 -13.14
CA LYS A 225 -17.62 20.18 -13.84
C LYS A 225 -16.68 21.35 -13.53
N TYR A 226 -15.93 21.30 -12.43
CA TYR A 226 -15.10 22.44 -12.00
C TYR A 226 -13.67 22.46 -12.58
N TYR A 227 -13.17 21.35 -13.14
CA TYR A 227 -11.78 21.24 -13.66
C TYR A 227 -11.65 21.04 -15.17
N GLY A 228 -12.74 21.15 -15.94
CA GLY A 228 -12.66 21.26 -17.41
C GLY A 228 -11.94 20.13 -18.14
N TYR A 229 -11.98 18.90 -17.61
CA TYR A 229 -11.57 17.71 -18.36
C TYR A 229 -12.78 17.18 -19.14
N ASP A 230 -12.84 17.54 -20.43
CA ASP A 230 -13.85 17.05 -21.36
C ASP A 230 -13.75 15.52 -21.47
N TYR A 231 -14.65 14.84 -20.78
CA TYR A 231 -15.02 13.47 -21.13
C TYR A 231 -15.75 13.54 -22.47
N TYR A 232 -15.06 13.16 -23.55
CA TYR A 232 -15.75 12.79 -24.79
C TYR A 232 -16.73 11.65 -24.45
N ASN A 233 -18.01 12.01 -24.40
CA ASN A 233 -19.14 11.09 -24.32
C ASN A 233 -19.02 10.07 -25.46
N TYR A 234 -18.78 8.81 -25.12
CA TYR A 234 -19.25 7.71 -25.95
C TYR A 234 -20.76 7.63 -25.79
N ASN A 235 -21.47 8.37 -26.64
CA ASN A 235 -22.84 8.02 -26.98
C ASN A 235 -22.80 6.65 -27.66
N THR A 236 -23.14 5.59 -26.95
CA THR A 236 -23.66 4.38 -27.58
C THR A 236 -25.09 4.67 -28.00
N ASN A 237 -25.23 5.39 -29.11
CA ASN A 237 -26.40 5.27 -29.97
C ASN A 237 -26.04 4.20 -30.99
N ASP A 238 -26.39 2.95 -30.72
CA ASP A 238 -26.63 1.99 -31.78
C ASP A 238 -28.04 1.43 -31.59
N LYS A 239 -28.81 1.61 -32.66
CA LYS A 239 -30.13 1.02 -32.89
C LYS A 239 -30.02 -0.48 -33.16
#